data_AF-A0A3N7HIB7-F1
#
_entry.id   AF-A0A3N7HIB7-F1
#
_cell.length_a   1.000
_cell.length_b   1.000
_cell.length_c   1.000
_cell.angle_alpha   90.00
_cell.angle_beta   90.00
_cell.angle_gamma   90.00
#
_symmetry.space_group_name_H-M   'P 1'
#
loop_
_entity.id
_entity.type
_entity.pdbx_description
1 polymer ?
#
loop_
_entity_poly.entity_id
_entity_poly.type
_entity_poly.pdbx_seq_one_letter_code
_entity_poly.pdbx_strand_id
1 'polypeptide(L)'
;MTRLTTSCADLDDILGGGISCKQVTEIGGVPGIGKTQLGIQLAVNVQMPSFCGGLGGKAIYIDTEGSFMGERAQEIAEACVEDISEYKRFLHKDSQACQGEIQGKDVLQNIYFFRICSYTEQIALINYLEEFISDHKDVKIVIIDSVAFHFRQGFEDLALRTRILGEMALKLVKLAKMCNLADFFALQGGFIESSDN
;
A
#
# COMPACT_ATOMS: atom_id res chain seq x y z
N MET A 1 9.29 0.23 -16.93
CA MET A 1 9.07 0.82 -15.60
C MET A 1 8.93 -0.32 -14.61
N THR A 2 9.47 -0.16 -13.39
CA THR A 2 9.25 -1.14 -12.31
C THR A 2 7.79 -1.10 -11.88
N ARG A 3 7.18 -2.26 -11.62
CA ARG A 3 5.78 -2.40 -11.22
C ARG A 3 5.65 -3.43 -10.12
N LEU A 4 4.61 -3.29 -9.30
CA LEU A 4 4.20 -4.22 -8.26
C LEU A 4 2.92 -4.93 -8.68
N THR A 5 2.92 -6.26 -8.70
CA THR A 5 1.71 -7.06 -9.01
C THR A 5 0.62 -6.85 -7.97
N THR A 6 -0.64 -6.87 -8.40
CA THR A 6 -1.81 -6.97 -7.51
C THR A 6 -2.17 -8.41 -7.17
N SER A 7 -1.41 -9.41 -7.65
CA SER A 7 -1.74 -10.83 -7.59
C SER A 7 -3.07 -11.20 -8.29
N CYS A 8 -3.53 -10.37 -9.20
CA CYS A 8 -4.72 -10.60 -10.01
C CYS A 8 -4.38 -10.24 -11.45
N ALA A 9 -4.27 -11.26 -12.31
CA ALA A 9 -3.83 -11.08 -13.70
C ALA A 9 -4.70 -10.07 -14.46
N ASP A 10 -6.03 -10.17 -14.34
CA ASP A 10 -6.96 -9.26 -15.01
C ASP A 10 -6.77 -7.80 -14.54
N LEU A 11 -6.53 -7.58 -13.24
CA LEU A 11 -6.29 -6.25 -12.69
C LEU A 11 -4.92 -5.72 -13.09
N ASP A 12 -3.89 -6.56 -13.06
CA ASP A 12 -2.56 -6.21 -13.53
C ASP A 12 -2.60 -5.82 -15.01
N ASP A 13 -3.32 -6.55 -15.85
CA ASP A 13 -3.50 -6.24 -17.28
C ASP A 13 -4.16 -4.87 -17.49
N ILE A 14 -5.23 -4.57 -16.74
CA ILE A 14 -5.89 -3.25 -16.75
C ILE A 14 -4.91 -2.13 -16.34
N LEU A 15 -4.02 -2.39 -15.37
CA LEU A 15 -3.02 -1.44 -14.88
C LEU A 15 -1.74 -1.40 -15.75
N GLY A 16 -1.65 -2.23 -16.79
CA GLY A 16 -0.50 -2.33 -17.68
C GLY A 16 0.69 -3.08 -17.09
N GLY A 17 0.43 -4.15 -16.33
CA GLY A 17 1.39 -5.00 -15.64
C GLY A 17 1.52 -4.73 -14.14
N GLY A 18 0.49 -4.15 -13.51
CA GLY A 18 0.45 -3.83 -12.07
C GLY A 18 0.74 -2.38 -11.70
N ILE A 19 0.81 -2.12 -10.40
CA ILE A 19 0.93 -0.80 -9.77
C ILE A 19 2.29 -0.18 -10.12
N SER A 20 2.29 1.02 -10.73
CA SER A 20 3.48 1.61 -11.36
C SER A 20 4.28 2.46 -10.40
N CYS A 21 5.51 2.04 -10.09
CA CYS A 21 6.40 2.79 -9.19
C CYS A 21 6.61 4.26 -9.58
N LYS A 22 6.93 5.07 -8.57
CA LYS A 22 7.20 6.52 -8.64
C LYS A 22 5.98 7.39 -8.93
N GLN A 23 4.79 6.87 -8.63
CA GLN A 23 3.53 7.57 -8.84
C GLN A 23 2.66 7.51 -7.58
N VAL A 24 1.53 8.20 -7.63
CA VAL A 24 0.47 8.06 -6.64
C VAL A 24 -0.67 7.37 -7.36
N THR A 25 -1.10 6.24 -6.81
CA THR A 25 -2.22 5.48 -7.33
C THR A 25 -3.38 5.64 -6.35
N GLU A 26 -4.48 6.23 -6.83
CA GLU A 26 -5.71 6.37 -6.05
C GLU A 26 -6.71 5.29 -6.45
N ILE A 27 -7.28 4.61 -5.45
CA ILE A 27 -8.36 3.65 -5.65
C ILE A 27 -9.60 4.13 -4.90
N GLY A 28 -10.57 4.59 -5.67
CA GLY A 28 -11.87 5.05 -5.19
C GLY A 28 -12.94 3.98 -5.28
N GLY A 29 -13.92 4.05 -4.38
CA GLY A 29 -15.19 3.34 -4.53
C GLY A 29 -15.93 3.12 -3.21
N VAL A 30 -17.10 2.49 -3.28
CA VAL A 30 -17.99 2.31 -2.13
C VAL A 30 -17.38 1.37 -1.06
N PRO A 31 -17.82 1.43 0.21
CA PRO A 31 -17.40 0.46 1.23
C PRO A 31 -17.64 -0.99 0.78
N GLY A 32 -16.75 -1.91 1.15
CA GLY A 32 -16.89 -3.33 0.84
C GLY A 32 -16.38 -3.81 -0.52
N ILE A 33 -15.95 -2.92 -1.44
CA ILE A 33 -15.45 -3.34 -2.78
C ILE A 33 -14.04 -3.98 -2.77
N GLY A 34 -13.42 -4.15 -1.60
CA GLY A 34 -12.09 -4.75 -1.47
C GLY A 34 -10.90 -3.78 -1.44
N LYS A 35 -11.12 -2.47 -1.26
CA LYS A 35 -10.06 -1.45 -1.12
C LYS A 35 -8.99 -1.83 -0.08
N THR A 36 -9.42 -2.06 1.16
CA THR A 36 -8.55 -2.50 2.26
C THR A 36 -7.85 -3.82 1.95
N GLN A 37 -8.56 -4.78 1.35
CA GLN A 37 -7.97 -6.08 0.98
C GLN A 37 -6.85 -5.92 -0.04
N LEU A 38 -7.04 -5.06 -1.05
CA LEU A 38 -6.00 -4.74 -2.02
C LEU A 38 -4.83 -4.00 -1.37
N GLY A 39 -5.08 -3.07 -0.44
CA GLY A 39 -4.04 -2.43 0.35
C GLY A 39 -3.17 -3.44 1.11
N ILE A 40 -3.82 -4.37 1.84
CA ILE A 40 -3.12 -5.42 2.59
C ILE A 40 -2.34 -6.33 1.63
N GLN A 41 -2.94 -6.73 0.51
CA GLN A 41 -2.29 -7.55 -0.51
C GLN A 41 -1.02 -6.88 -1.04
N LEU A 42 -1.07 -5.58 -1.35
CA LEU A 42 0.10 -4.84 -1.83
C LEU A 42 1.20 -4.69 -0.76
N ALA A 43 0.82 -4.55 0.52
CA ALA A 43 1.76 -4.52 1.64
C ALA A 43 2.53 -5.84 1.81
N VAL A 44 1.93 -6.96 1.41
CA VAL A 44 2.57 -8.28 1.35
C VAL A 44 3.37 -8.44 0.06
N ASN A 45 2.77 -8.18 -1.10
CA ASN A 45 3.37 -8.39 -2.42
C ASN A 45 4.69 -7.63 -2.59
N VAL A 46 4.80 -6.43 -2.03
CA VAL A 46 6.01 -5.59 -2.16
C VAL A 46 7.26 -6.29 -1.62
N GLN A 47 7.08 -7.19 -0.67
CA GLN A 47 8.15 -7.94 0.00
C GLN A 47 8.57 -9.16 -0.79
N MET A 48 7.72 -9.62 -1.72
CA MET A 48 7.99 -10.79 -2.53
C MET A 48 9.17 -10.54 -3.49
N PRO A 49 9.88 -11.60 -3.92
CA PRO A 49 10.91 -11.48 -4.94
C PRO A 49 10.42 -10.90 -6.27
N SER A 50 11.33 -10.33 -7.05
CA SER A 50 11.00 -9.73 -8.34
C SER A 50 10.49 -10.71 -9.40
N PHE A 51 10.92 -11.98 -9.34
CA PHE A 51 10.46 -12.99 -10.30
C PHE A 51 8.98 -13.38 -10.14
N CYS A 52 8.36 -13.05 -8.99
CA CYS A 52 6.93 -13.21 -8.74
C CYS A 52 6.20 -11.85 -8.66
N GLY A 53 6.80 -10.78 -9.21
CA GLY A 53 6.16 -9.47 -9.33
C GLY A 53 6.24 -8.58 -8.08
N GLY A 54 7.00 -9.00 -7.05
CA GLY A 54 7.30 -8.16 -5.89
C GLY A 54 8.54 -7.29 -6.07
N LEU A 55 8.95 -6.58 -5.02
CA LEU A 55 10.06 -5.61 -5.06
C LEU A 55 11.13 -5.84 -4.00
N GLY A 56 11.01 -6.92 -3.21
CA GLY A 56 11.96 -7.28 -2.16
C GLY A 56 12.18 -6.18 -1.12
N GLY A 57 11.14 -5.40 -0.79
CA GLY A 57 11.24 -4.30 0.18
C GLY A 57 10.06 -4.25 1.14
N LYS A 58 10.04 -3.24 2.01
CA LYS A 58 9.07 -3.10 3.10
C LYS A 58 7.88 -2.21 2.73
N ALA A 59 6.81 -2.32 3.52
CA ALA A 59 5.63 -1.48 3.42
C ALA A 59 5.50 -0.51 4.60
N ILE A 60 4.97 0.68 4.35
CA ILE A 60 4.33 1.51 5.37
C ILE A 60 2.82 1.39 5.15
N TYR A 61 2.07 1.08 6.20
CA TYR A 61 0.60 1.05 6.18
C TYR A 61 0.05 2.05 7.19
N ILE A 62 -0.68 3.05 6.70
CA ILE A 62 -1.30 4.12 7.48
C ILE A 62 -2.79 3.82 7.52
N ASP A 63 -3.28 3.40 8.68
CA ASP A 63 -4.68 3.04 8.90
C ASP A 63 -5.41 4.15 9.66
N THR A 64 -6.30 4.84 8.96
CA THR A 64 -7.16 5.89 9.52
C THR A 64 -8.53 5.37 9.95
N GLU A 65 -9.02 4.27 9.37
CA GLU A 65 -10.39 3.78 9.61
C GLU A 65 -10.46 2.72 10.71
N GLY A 66 -9.43 1.89 10.83
CA GLY A 66 -9.30 0.80 11.80
C GLY A 66 -9.56 -0.53 11.14
N SER A 67 -9.41 -0.56 9.81
CA SER A 67 -9.79 -1.64 8.92
C SER A 67 -8.67 -2.65 8.74
N PHE A 68 -7.43 -2.30 9.09
CA PHE A 68 -6.29 -3.21 8.94
C PHE A 68 -6.38 -4.37 9.93
N MET A 69 -6.41 -5.59 9.42
CA MET A 69 -6.42 -6.81 10.21
C MET A 69 -5.11 -7.57 10.03
N GLY A 70 -4.31 -7.67 11.10
CA GLY A 70 -3.02 -8.36 11.07
C GLY A 70 -3.15 -9.84 10.72
N GLU A 71 -4.18 -10.51 11.22
CA GLU A 71 -4.50 -11.91 10.87
C GLU A 71 -4.73 -12.06 9.36
N ARG A 72 -5.44 -11.11 8.74
CA ARG A 72 -5.66 -11.14 7.29
C ARG A 72 -4.38 -10.94 6.51
N ALA A 73 -3.50 -10.05 6.96
CA ALA A 73 -2.18 -9.88 6.38
C ALA A 73 -1.32 -11.16 6.50
N GLN A 74 -1.44 -11.89 7.61
CA GLN A 74 -0.78 -13.17 7.80
C GLN A 74 -1.29 -14.24 6.84
N GLU A 75 -2.61 -14.40 6.71
CA GLU A 75 -3.22 -15.35 5.76
C GLU A 75 -2.73 -15.09 4.33
N ILE A 76 -2.71 -13.83 3.91
CA ILE A 76 -2.23 -13.44 2.57
C ILE A 76 -0.73 -13.76 2.44
N ALA A 77 0.07 -13.47 3.47
CA ALA A 77 1.50 -13.76 3.46
C ALA A 77 1.81 -15.26 3.35
N GLU A 78 1.09 -16.09 4.11
CA GLU A 78 1.23 -17.55 4.07
C GLU A 78 0.89 -18.09 2.66
N ALA A 79 -0.22 -17.65 2.07
CA ALA A 79 -0.59 -18.02 0.71
C ALA A 79 0.49 -17.61 -0.33
N CYS A 80 1.00 -16.37 -0.27
CA CYS A 80 2.05 -15.94 -1.20
C CYS A 80 3.36 -16.74 -1.05
N VAL A 81 3.71 -17.15 0.17
CA VAL A 81 4.91 -17.98 0.42
C VAL A 81 4.71 -19.39 -0.13
N GLU A 82 3.52 -19.97 0.01
CA GLU A 82 3.16 -21.26 -0.58
C GLU A 82 3.25 -21.22 -2.10
N ASP A 83 2.66 -20.20 -2.75
CA ASP A 83 2.70 -20.01 -4.20
C ASP A 83 4.15 -19.92 -4.72
N ILE A 84 5.02 -19.17 -4.03
CA ILE A 84 6.45 -19.06 -4.38
C ILE A 84 7.15 -20.41 -4.25
N SER A 85 6.85 -21.16 -3.19
CA SER A 85 7.46 -22.47 -2.93
C SER A 85 7.07 -23.48 -4.01
N GLU A 86 5.80 -23.47 -4.44
CA GLU A 86 5.32 -24.31 -5.53
C GLU A 86 5.98 -23.92 -6.87
N TYR A 87 6.04 -22.62 -7.18
CA TYR A 87 6.69 -22.11 -8.39
C TYR A 87 8.18 -22.50 -8.46
N LYS A 88 8.92 -22.38 -7.34
CA LYS A 88 10.32 -22.83 -7.26
C LYS A 88 10.47 -24.33 -7.53
N ARG A 89 9.53 -25.15 -7.05
CA ARG A 89 9.55 -26.60 -7.26
C ARG A 89 9.36 -26.96 -8.74
N PHE A 90 8.58 -26.17 -9.49
CA PHE A 90 8.43 -26.34 -10.94
C PHE A 90 9.69 -25.94 -11.72
N LEU A 91 10.44 -24.92 -11.26
CA LEU A 91 11.65 -24.46 -11.95
C LEU A 91 12.93 -25.25 -11.62
N HIS A 92 13.03 -25.84 -10.42
CA HIS A 92 14.24 -26.55 -9.97
C HIS A 92 14.08 -28.07 -10.03
N LYS A 93 14.29 -28.69 -11.20
CA LYS A 93 14.68 -30.12 -11.28
C LYS A 93 16.17 -30.35 -11.06
N ASP A 94 17.01 -29.33 -11.24
CA ASP A 94 18.45 -29.42 -11.01
C ASP A 94 19.00 -28.14 -10.34
N SER A 95 19.76 -28.37 -9.27
CA SER A 95 20.65 -27.45 -8.56
C SER A 95 20.10 -26.58 -7.42
N GLN A 96 20.65 -26.87 -6.24
CA GLN A 96 20.70 -26.08 -5.01
C GLN A 96 21.33 -24.70 -5.23
N ALA A 97 20.70 -23.67 -4.67
CA ALA A 97 21.25 -22.70 -3.70
C ALA A 97 20.66 -21.29 -3.87
N CYS A 98 20.44 -20.63 -2.72
CA CYS A 98 20.12 -19.22 -2.49
C CYS A 98 18.62 -18.86 -2.50
N GLN A 99 18.04 -18.12 -1.54
CA GLN A 99 18.50 -17.51 -0.29
C GLN A 99 17.21 -17.17 0.49
N GLY A 100 17.18 -17.44 1.80
CA GLY A 100 16.12 -17.05 2.74
C GLY A 100 14.74 -17.62 2.43
N GLU A 101 14.28 -18.62 3.18
CA GLU A 101 12.85 -18.91 3.22
C GLU A 101 12.15 -17.69 3.83
N ILE A 102 11.39 -16.94 3.01
CA ILE A 102 10.50 -15.90 3.52
C ILE A 102 9.41 -16.65 4.28
N GLN A 103 9.36 -16.54 5.60
CA GLN A 103 8.24 -17.09 6.37
C GLN A 103 7.13 -16.04 6.46
N GLY A 104 5.86 -16.46 6.47
CA GLY A 104 4.72 -15.54 6.57
C GLY A 104 4.81 -14.59 7.78
N LYS A 105 5.36 -15.07 8.91
CA LYS A 105 5.60 -14.25 10.11
C LYS A 105 6.61 -13.11 9.90
N ASP A 106 7.57 -13.30 9.00
CA ASP A 106 8.60 -12.31 8.69
C ASP A 106 7.99 -11.17 7.86
N VAL A 107 6.91 -11.46 7.12
CA VAL A 107 6.18 -10.48 6.30
C VAL A 107 5.53 -9.41 7.17
N LEU A 108 4.92 -9.79 8.30
CA LEU A 108 4.28 -8.82 9.21
C LEU A 108 5.31 -7.87 9.84
N GLN A 109 6.52 -8.35 10.15
CA GLN A 109 7.59 -7.53 10.75
C GLN A 109 8.12 -6.45 9.80
N ASN A 110 7.85 -6.60 8.52
CA ASN A 110 8.28 -5.73 7.44
C ASN A 110 7.18 -4.73 7.02
N ILE A 111 6.08 -4.65 7.78
CA ILE A 111 5.03 -3.64 7.62
C ILE A 111 5.14 -2.64 8.77
N TYR A 112 5.57 -1.42 8.47
CA TYR A 112 5.52 -0.30 9.39
C TYR A 112 4.07 0.22 9.48
N PHE A 113 3.40 -0.11 10.59
CA PHE A 113 2.00 0.21 10.79
C PHE A 113 1.81 1.49 11.62
N PHE A 114 1.00 2.42 11.11
CA PHE A 114 0.61 3.64 11.81
C PHE A 114 -0.92 3.73 11.92
N ARG A 115 -1.43 3.72 13.15
CA ARG A 115 -2.83 4.03 13.43
C ARG A 115 -3.00 5.55 13.57
N ILE A 116 -3.95 6.12 12.82
CA ILE A 116 -4.25 7.55 12.85
C ILE A 116 -5.64 7.77 13.43
N CYS A 117 -5.73 8.60 14.46
CA CYS A 117 -6.96 8.87 15.20
C CYS A 117 -7.54 10.27 14.93
N SER A 118 -6.84 11.12 14.17
CA SER A 118 -7.30 12.47 13.84
C SER A 118 -6.67 13.02 12.55
N TYR A 119 -7.27 14.06 11.97
CA TYR A 119 -6.71 14.71 10.78
C TYR A 119 -5.36 15.41 11.09
N THR A 120 -5.17 15.88 12.32
CA THR A 120 -3.92 16.53 12.75
C THR A 120 -2.77 15.52 12.81
N GLU A 121 -3.03 14.34 13.36
CA GLU A 121 -2.08 13.20 13.33
C GLU A 121 -1.74 12.80 11.89
N GLN A 122 -2.75 12.74 11.01
CA GLN A 122 -2.54 12.41 9.60
C GLN A 122 -1.59 13.41 8.91
N ILE A 123 -1.81 14.71 9.12
CA ILE A 123 -0.96 15.77 8.58
C ILE A 123 0.45 15.68 9.17
N ALA A 124 0.57 15.46 10.47
CA ALA A 124 1.86 15.33 11.15
C ALA A 124 2.65 14.14 10.61
N LEU A 125 2.03 12.97 10.45
CA LEU A 125 2.68 11.78 9.91
C LEU A 125 3.14 12.00 8.47
N ILE A 126 2.26 12.53 7.60
CA ILE A 126 2.64 12.85 6.20
C ILE A 126 3.82 13.82 6.15
N ASN A 127 3.89 14.75 7.12
CA ASN A 127 5.00 15.66 7.19
C ASN A 127 6.32 15.00 7.58
N TYR A 128 6.25 13.99 8.44
CA TYR A 128 7.38 13.19 8.93
C TYR A 128 7.84 12.09 7.94
N LEU A 129 6.97 11.63 7.03
CA LEU A 129 7.27 10.53 6.11
C LEU A 129 8.58 10.70 5.32
N GLU A 130 8.93 11.93 4.92
CA GLU A 130 10.18 12.20 4.17
C GLU A 130 11.43 11.77 4.96
N GLU A 131 11.45 12.09 6.26
CA GLU A 131 12.53 11.73 7.18
C GLU A 131 12.51 10.23 7.44
N PHE A 132 11.34 9.67 7.76
CA PHE A 132 11.18 8.23 8.01
C PHE A 132 11.65 7.37 6.83
N ILE A 133 11.20 7.68 5.61
CA ILE A 133 11.63 6.96 4.40
C ILE A 133 13.14 7.18 4.15
N SER A 134 13.68 8.32 4.59
CA SER A 134 15.10 8.57 4.46
C SER A 134 15.95 7.66 5.34
N ASP A 135 15.46 7.29 6.51
CA ASP A 135 16.11 6.35 7.43
C ASP A 135 15.81 4.89 7.07
N HIS A 136 14.69 4.63 6.38
CA HIS A 136 14.24 3.30 5.97
C HIS A 136 14.24 3.12 4.45
N LYS A 137 15.44 3.05 3.85
CA LYS A 137 15.63 2.96 2.37
C LYS A 137 15.08 1.68 1.71
N ASP A 138 14.81 0.66 2.53
CA ASP A 138 14.20 -0.60 2.15
C ASP A 138 12.68 -0.52 2.01
N VAL A 139 12.03 0.57 2.48
CA VAL A 139 10.63 0.82 2.18
C VAL A 139 10.45 1.02 0.68
N LYS A 140 9.46 0.32 0.13
CA LYS A 140 9.08 0.39 -1.27
C LYS A 140 7.63 0.78 -1.44
N ILE A 141 6.73 0.71 -0.47
CA ILE A 141 5.35 1.19 -0.70
C ILE A 141 4.83 1.92 0.54
N VAL A 142 4.02 2.95 0.32
CA VAL A 142 3.25 3.60 1.38
C VAL A 142 1.76 3.49 1.05
N ILE A 143 1.00 2.88 1.94
CA ILE A 143 -0.44 2.69 1.82
C ILE A 143 -1.15 3.57 2.83
N ILE A 144 -2.19 4.28 2.40
CA ILE A 144 -3.05 5.11 3.25
C ILE A 144 -4.50 4.63 3.07
N ASP A 145 -5.01 3.97 4.11
CA ASP A 145 -6.38 3.47 4.20
C ASP A 145 -7.14 4.22 5.31
N SER A 146 -7.79 5.34 5.05
CA SER A 146 -8.06 6.01 3.79
C SER A 146 -7.72 7.51 3.93
N VAL A 147 -7.36 8.18 2.83
CA VAL A 147 -6.87 9.58 2.93
C VAL A 147 -7.95 10.54 3.44
N ALA A 148 -9.22 10.28 3.12
CA ALA A 148 -10.31 11.20 3.36
C ALA A 148 -11.09 10.97 4.66
N PHE A 149 -10.85 9.88 5.40
CA PHE A 149 -11.69 9.47 6.54
C PHE A 149 -11.86 10.59 7.58
N HIS A 150 -10.77 11.06 8.17
CA HIS A 150 -10.78 12.09 9.22
C HIS A 150 -11.23 13.47 8.70
N PHE A 151 -10.99 13.75 7.42
CA PHE A 151 -11.39 15.01 6.77
C PHE A 151 -12.88 15.07 6.45
N ARG A 152 -13.57 13.92 6.36
CA ARG A 152 -15.03 13.90 6.16
C ARG A 152 -15.80 14.11 7.45
N GLN A 153 -15.30 13.61 8.58
CA GLN A 153 -16.03 13.61 9.85
C GLN A 153 -15.69 14.81 10.74
N GLY A 154 -14.47 15.35 10.65
CA GLY A 154 -13.95 16.34 11.59
C GLY A 154 -13.72 17.74 11.03
N PHE A 155 -14.22 18.05 9.81
CA PHE A 155 -13.85 19.27 9.09
C PHE A 155 -15.08 20.05 8.60
N GLU A 156 -15.45 21.12 9.33
CA GLU A 156 -16.57 22.00 8.98
C GLU A 156 -16.25 22.94 7.81
N ASP A 157 -15.02 23.45 7.73
CA ASP A 157 -14.59 24.34 6.65
C ASP A 157 -14.17 23.53 5.42
N LEU A 158 -15.08 23.45 4.44
CA LEU A 158 -14.86 22.72 3.19
C LEU A 158 -13.74 23.31 2.33
N ALA A 159 -13.52 24.63 2.38
CA ALA A 159 -12.48 25.29 1.60
C ALA A 159 -11.10 24.97 2.19
N LEU A 160 -10.96 25.07 3.51
CA LEU A 160 -9.74 24.69 4.21
C LEU A 160 -9.46 23.19 4.06
N ARG A 161 -10.48 22.34 4.16
CA ARG A 161 -10.38 20.89 3.91
C ARG A 161 -9.78 20.61 2.53
N THR A 162 -10.34 21.23 1.50
CA THR A 162 -9.89 21.06 0.11
C THR A 162 -8.43 21.50 -0.06
N ARG A 163 -8.07 22.63 0.55
CA ARG A 163 -6.68 23.14 0.52
C ARG A 163 -5.70 22.16 1.17
N ILE A 164 -6.01 21.68 2.37
CA ILE A 164 -5.14 20.75 3.11
C ILE A 164 -4.98 19.42 2.38
N LEU A 165 -6.09 18.85 1.87
CA LEU A 165 -6.03 17.61 1.07
C LEU A 165 -5.19 17.80 -0.19
N GLY A 166 -5.30 18.96 -0.86
CA GLY A 166 -4.46 19.30 -2.00
C GLY A 166 -2.98 19.42 -1.63
N GLU A 167 -2.65 20.09 -0.53
CA GLU A 167 -1.28 20.21 -0.02
C GLU A 167 -0.68 18.82 0.33
N MET A 168 -1.46 17.96 0.98
CA MET A 168 -1.07 16.57 1.24
C MET A 168 -0.82 15.80 -0.05
N ALA A 169 -1.76 15.82 -1.00
CA ALA A 169 -1.61 15.12 -2.27
C ALA A 169 -0.34 15.53 -3.02
N LEU A 170 -0.04 16.84 -3.08
CA LEU A 170 1.20 17.34 -3.67
C LEU A 170 2.45 16.81 -2.97
N LYS A 171 2.42 16.71 -1.63
CA LYS A 171 3.53 16.16 -0.84
C LYS A 171 3.71 14.65 -1.11
N LEU A 172 2.63 13.88 -1.18
CA LEU A 172 2.69 12.45 -1.52
C LEU A 172 3.24 12.23 -2.94
N VAL A 173 2.83 13.05 -3.92
CA VAL A 173 3.37 13.02 -5.29
C VAL A 173 4.86 13.34 -5.29
N LYS A 174 5.31 14.32 -4.50
CA LYS A 174 6.74 14.66 -4.37
C LYS A 174 7.52 13.47 -3.78
N LEU A 175 7.02 12.86 -2.71
CA LEU A 175 7.65 11.71 -2.06
C LEU A 175 7.74 10.50 -2.99
N ALA A 176 6.66 10.19 -3.72
CA ALA A 176 6.63 9.11 -4.70
C ALA A 176 7.73 9.27 -5.77
N LYS A 177 7.97 10.49 -6.25
CA LYS A 177 9.00 10.77 -7.26
C LYS A 177 10.43 10.71 -6.72
N MET A 178 10.65 11.20 -5.50
CA MET A 178 11.98 11.33 -4.91
C MET A 178 12.55 10.02 -4.43
N CYS A 179 11.71 9.17 -3.86
CA CYS A 179 12.12 7.88 -3.37
C CYS A 179 11.91 6.87 -4.51
N ASN A 180 12.74 5.82 -4.62
CA ASN A 180 12.43 4.66 -5.47
C ASN A 180 11.26 3.85 -4.84
N LEU A 181 10.20 4.54 -4.43
CA LEU A 181 8.99 3.97 -3.89
C LEU A 181 8.12 3.52 -5.05
N ALA A 182 7.56 2.35 -4.83
CA ALA A 182 6.63 1.61 -5.64
C ALA A 182 5.23 2.14 -5.66
N ASP A 183 4.82 2.98 -4.70
CA ASP A 183 3.73 3.97 -4.82
C ASP A 183 3.25 4.51 -3.47
N PHE A 184 2.53 5.64 -3.54
CA PHE A 184 1.52 5.99 -2.53
C PHE A 184 0.17 5.44 -2.98
N PHE A 185 -0.39 4.55 -2.18
CA PHE A 185 -1.71 3.97 -2.40
C PHE A 185 -2.72 4.72 -1.54
N ALA A 186 -3.53 5.57 -2.15
CA ALA A 186 -4.57 6.32 -1.45
C ALA A 186 -5.92 5.65 -1.68
N LEU A 187 -6.51 5.08 -0.64
CA LEU A 187 -7.88 4.61 -0.71
C LEU A 187 -8.81 5.81 -0.51
N GLN A 188 -9.78 5.96 -1.41
CA GLN A 188 -10.84 6.95 -1.28
C GLN A 188 -12.15 6.21 -1.01
N GLY A 189 -12.78 6.50 0.12
CA GLY A 189 -14.20 6.16 0.31
C GLY A 189 -15.01 7.01 -0.66
N GLY A 190 -15.78 6.37 -1.54
CA GLY A 190 -16.51 7.04 -2.61
C GLY A 190 -17.22 8.32 -2.17
N PHE A 191 -17.07 9.36 -2.99
CA PHE A 191 -18.02 10.46 -3.05
C PHE A 191 -19.39 9.87 -3.42
N ILE A 192 -20.30 9.77 -2.45
CA ILE A 192 -21.71 9.94 -2.78
C ILE A 192 -21.95 11.42 -2.58
N GLU A 193 -21.91 12.18 -3.68
CA GLU A 193 -22.77 13.35 -3.78
C GLU A 193 -24.20 12.83 -3.56
N SER A 194 -24.71 12.93 -2.34
CA SER A 194 -26.15 12.94 -2.12
C SER A 194 -26.62 14.37 -2.36
N SER A 195 -26.49 14.83 -3.60
CA SER A 195 -27.37 15.84 -4.16
C SER A 195 -28.42 15.09 -4.96
N ASP A 196 -29.43 14.59 -4.24
CA ASP A 196 -30.78 14.32 -4.74
C ASP A 196 -31.68 13.95 -3.54
N ASN A 197 -32.15 14.98 -2.85
CA ASN A 197 -33.56 15.21 -2.50
C ASN A 197 -33.74 16.55 -1.79
#